data_AF-A0A385SWP4-F1
#
_entry.id   AF-A0A385SWP4-F1
#
_cell.length_a   1.000
_cell.length_b   1.000
_cell.length_c   1.000
_cell.angle_alpha   90.00
_cell.angle_beta   90.00
_cell.angle_gamma   90.00
#
_symmetry.space_group_name_H-M   'P 1'
#
loop_
_entity.id
_entity.type
_entity.pdbx_description
1 polymer ?
#
loop_
_entity_poly.entity_id
_entity_poly.type
_entity_poly.pdbx_seq_one_letter_code
_entity_poly.pdbx_strand_id
1 'polypeptide(L)'
;MKITSLTAFTTFILLITGCATNSLKSQRATLVKDKDRNAYALRVMLDNRQWMTQNLNIDIPGSYCYQDKKLNCDHYGRLYTWESAKKGCEMLGDGWQLPTNEEWERMAGFYGGVRKDSIHDGKAAYAALLYGGDSGFNIVFGGNREVAGSYARLDAHGFYWTATEWDTDNAWLYNFGKGGKMLNRHNDGEKAGAHSVRCIRRSFSK
;
A
#
# COMPACT_ATOMS: atom_id res chain seq x y z
N MET A 1 8.17 -66.15 61.02
CA MET A 1 6.96 -65.37 60.66
C MET A 1 7.46 -63.98 60.22
N LYS A 2 7.62 -63.75 58.90
CA LYS A 2 6.79 -62.83 58.08
C LYS A 2 6.84 -61.38 58.62
N ILE A 3 7.27 -60.33 57.93
CA ILE A 3 7.21 -59.95 56.51
C ILE A 3 8.32 -58.91 56.22
N THR A 4 9.04 -59.07 55.11
CA THR A 4 9.89 -58.05 54.48
C THR A 4 9.01 -57.01 53.78
N SER A 5 9.18 -55.73 54.11
CA SER A 5 8.50 -54.61 53.45
C SER A 5 9.10 -54.37 52.07
N LEU A 6 8.28 -54.47 51.02
CA LEU A 6 8.64 -54.19 49.63
C LEU A 6 8.12 -52.79 49.27
N THR A 7 8.99 -51.80 49.17
CA THR A 7 8.65 -50.47 48.65
C THR A 7 8.50 -50.52 47.13
N ALA A 8 7.28 -50.31 46.63
CA ALA A 8 6.98 -50.20 45.21
C ALA A 8 7.47 -48.85 44.67
N PHE A 9 8.34 -48.88 43.65
CA PHE A 9 8.66 -47.72 42.83
C PHE A 9 7.65 -47.62 41.69
N THR A 10 6.79 -46.61 41.73
CA THR A 10 5.84 -46.29 40.66
C THR A 10 6.59 -45.53 39.57
N THR A 11 6.84 -46.16 38.43
CA THR A 11 7.49 -45.54 37.27
C THR A 11 6.50 -44.58 36.58
N PHE A 12 6.77 -43.28 36.64
CA PHE A 12 5.99 -42.26 35.93
C PHE A 12 6.49 -42.19 34.47
N ILE A 13 5.72 -42.71 33.52
CA ILE A 13 6.03 -42.58 32.09
C ILE A 13 5.65 -41.16 31.65
N LEU A 14 6.65 -40.31 31.45
CA LEU A 14 6.46 -38.99 30.84
C LEU A 14 6.27 -39.20 29.32
N LEU A 15 5.02 -39.17 28.85
CA LEU A 15 4.71 -39.04 27.43
C LEU A 15 5.21 -37.68 26.95
N ILE A 16 6.38 -37.69 26.31
CA ILE A 16 6.92 -36.53 25.60
C ILE A 16 6.04 -36.34 24.37
N THR A 17 4.98 -35.55 24.50
CA THR A 17 4.21 -35.05 23.36
C THR A 17 5.18 -34.30 22.47
N GLY A 18 5.48 -34.88 21.31
CA GLY A 18 6.42 -34.33 20.34
C GLY A 18 6.09 -32.87 20.05
N CYS A 19 7.08 -31.99 20.25
CA CYS A 19 7.03 -30.65 19.70
C CYS A 19 6.95 -30.78 18.18
N ALA A 20 5.76 -30.59 17.62
CA ALA A 20 5.63 -30.29 16.21
C ALA A 20 6.43 -29.01 15.96
N THR A 21 7.63 -29.16 15.39
CA THR A 21 8.39 -28.05 14.86
C THR A 21 7.62 -27.52 13.67
N ASN A 22 6.76 -26.52 13.92
CA ASN A 22 6.19 -25.72 12.85
C ASN A 22 7.35 -25.05 12.12
N SER A 23 7.74 -25.66 11.01
CA SER A 23 8.58 -25.04 9.99
C SER A 23 7.87 -23.76 9.57
N LEU A 24 8.35 -22.61 10.07
CA LEU A 24 8.04 -21.32 9.50
C LEU A 24 8.64 -21.32 8.09
N LYS A 25 7.88 -21.83 7.11
CA LYS A 25 8.19 -21.60 5.71
C LYS A 25 8.32 -20.10 5.57
N SER A 26 9.54 -19.62 5.34
CA SER A 26 9.83 -18.26 4.92
C SER A 26 8.98 -17.98 3.69
N GLN A 27 7.80 -17.36 3.87
CA GLN A 27 7.01 -16.86 2.77
C GLN A 27 7.85 -15.78 2.10
N ARG A 28 8.47 -16.14 0.97
CA ARG A 28 9.14 -15.13 0.13
C ARG A 28 8.11 -14.06 -0.17
N ALA A 29 8.45 -12.80 0.09
CA ALA A 29 7.62 -11.68 -0.29
C ALA A 29 7.35 -11.74 -1.80
N THR A 30 6.07 -11.71 -2.19
CA THR A 30 5.70 -11.62 -3.60
C THR A 30 6.06 -10.23 -4.10
N LEU A 31 6.86 -10.17 -5.17
CA LEU A 31 7.35 -8.92 -5.76
C LEU A 31 6.92 -8.84 -7.23
N VAL A 32 6.60 -7.64 -7.70
CA VAL A 32 6.62 -7.28 -9.12
C VAL A 32 7.89 -6.48 -9.40
N LYS A 33 8.51 -6.70 -10.56
CA LYS A 33 9.69 -5.93 -11.01
C LYS A 33 9.37 -5.20 -12.29
N ASP A 34 9.91 -4.00 -12.44
CA ASP A 34 9.85 -3.26 -13.69
C ASP A 34 11.13 -3.45 -14.53
N LYS A 35 11.14 -2.84 -15.72
CA LYS A 35 12.28 -2.84 -16.66
C LYS A 35 13.54 -2.18 -16.08
N ASP A 36 13.40 -1.29 -15.10
CA ASP A 36 14.50 -0.54 -14.49
C ASP A 36 15.08 -1.28 -13.26
N ARG A 37 14.57 -2.50 -13.00
CA ARG A 37 14.93 -3.40 -11.89
C ARG A 37 14.49 -2.89 -10.51
N ASN A 38 13.56 -1.94 -10.43
CA ASN A 38 12.88 -1.70 -9.17
C ASN A 38 12.02 -2.94 -8.83
N ALA A 39 11.88 -3.21 -7.54
CA ALA A 39 11.08 -4.33 -7.04
C ALA A 39 10.07 -3.81 -6.01
N TYR A 40 8.80 -4.16 -6.23
CA TYR A 40 7.69 -3.68 -5.42
C TYR A 40 6.97 -4.87 -4.75
N ALA A 41 6.88 -4.84 -3.43
CA ALA A 41 6.15 -5.78 -2.61
C ALA A 41 4.66 -5.68 -2.84
N LEU A 42 4.05 -6.85 -2.97
CA LEU A 42 2.63 -7.03 -3.24
C LEU A 42 1.92 -7.54 -1.99
N ARG A 43 0.68 -7.08 -1.81
CA ARG A 43 -0.19 -7.54 -0.73
C ARG A 43 -1.61 -7.74 -1.23
N VAL A 44 -2.25 -8.82 -0.79
CA VAL A 44 -3.70 -8.96 -0.92
C VAL A 44 -4.33 -8.18 0.23
N MET A 45 -5.08 -7.13 -0.08
CA MET A 45 -5.76 -6.29 0.90
C MET A 45 -7.12 -6.88 1.26
N LEU A 46 -7.83 -6.30 2.23
CA LEU A 46 -9.13 -6.82 2.71
C LEU A 46 -10.24 -6.77 1.66
N ASP A 47 -10.06 -6.03 0.57
CA ASP A 47 -10.92 -6.04 -0.62
C ASP A 47 -10.69 -7.26 -1.54
N ASN A 48 -9.81 -8.19 -1.12
CA ASN A 48 -9.34 -9.36 -1.87
C ASN A 48 -8.65 -9.00 -3.20
N ARG A 49 -8.10 -7.80 -3.33
CA ARG A 49 -7.31 -7.38 -4.49
C ARG A 49 -5.83 -7.36 -4.15
N GLN A 50 -4.99 -7.58 -5.17
CA GLN A 50 -3.54 -7.51 -5.03
C GLN A 50 -3.06 -6.09 -5.37
N TRP A 51 -2.46 -5.44 -4.38
CA TRP A 51 -1.94 -4.07 -4.47
C TRP A 51 -0.43 -4.01 -4.30
N MET A 52 0.21 -3.01 -4.90
CA MET A 52 1.56 -2.59 -4.54
C MET A 52 1.58 -1.88 -3.19
N THR A 53 2.63 -2.13 -2.41
CA THR A 53 2.87 -1.49 -1.10
C THR A 53 4.08 -0.54 -1.09
N GLN A 54 4.80 -0.40 -2.22
CA GLN A 54 5.68 0.76 -2.51
C GLN A 54 5.15 1.59 -3.68
N ASN A 55 5.49 2.89 -3.67
CA ASN A 55 5.11 3.81 -4.73
C ASN A 55 5.85 3.44 -6.01
N LEU A 56 5.21 3.64 -7.16
CA LEU A 56 5.84 3.42 -8.45
C LEU A 56 7.10 4.31 -8.60
N ASN A 57 8.14 3.77 -9.23
CA ASN A 57 9.44 4.44 -9.37
C ASN A 57 10.08 4.26 -10.77
N ILE A 58 9.26 4.00 -11.78
CA ILE A 58 9.68 3.92 -13.20
C ILE A 58 9.95 5.32 -13.74
N ASP A 59 11.12 5.52 -14.36
CA ASP A 59 11.46 6.78 -15.02
C ASP A 59 10.84 6.87 -16.42
N ILE A 60 9.85 7.75 -16.55
CA ILE A 60 9.16 8.07 -17.81
C ILE A 60 8.88 9.57 -17.91
N PRO A 61 8.64 10.10 -19.13
CA PRO A 61 8.15 11.46 -19.30
C PRO A 61 6.93 11.74 -18.41
N GLY A 62 6.89 12.91 -17.77
CA GLY A 62 5.84 13.26 -16.81
C GLY A 62 5.98 12.60 -15.44
N SER A 63 7.13 12.00 -15.13
CA SER A 63 7.46 11.51 -13.79
C SER A 63 8.67 12.23 -13.19
N TYR A 64 8.62 12.49 -11.89
CA TYR A 64 9.56 13.37 -11.20
C TYR A 64 9.97 12.79 -9.85
N CYS A 65 11.24 12.95 -9.48
CA CYS A 65 11.60 12.90 -8.07
C CYS A 65 11.18 14.20 -7.41
N TYR A 66 10.73 14.16 -6.16
CA TYR A 66 10.48 15.40 -5.42
C TYR A 66 11.75 16.26 -5.40
N GLN A 67 11.65 17.55 -5.77
CA GLN A 67 12.79 18.46 -5.95
C GLN A 67 13.87 17.97 -6.94
N ASP A 68 13.52 17.06 -7.85
CA ASP A 68 14.43 16.46 -8.82
C ASP A 68 15.65 15.75 -8.17
N LYS A 69 15.51 15.35 -6.90
CA LYS A 69 16.56 14.67 -6.13
C LYS A 69 16.32 13.16 -6.14
N LYS A 70 17.28 12.40 -6.69
CA LYS A 70 17.22 10.93 -6.73
C LYS A 70 16.92 10.30 -5.36
N LEU A 71 17.51 10.83 -4.28
CA LEU A 71 17.29 10.31 -2.92
C LEU A 71 15.80 10.37 -2.51
N ASN A 72 15.05 11.36 -3.00
CA ASN A 72 13.62 11.44 -2.72
C ASN A 72 12.83 10.39 -3.50
N CYS A 73 13.23 10.04 -4.72
CA CYS A 73 12.67 8.88 -5.42
C CYS A 73 12.94 7.58 -4.67
N ASP A 74 14.16 7.40 -4.16
CA ASP A 74 14.54 6.18 -3.43
C ASP A 74 13.72 6.02 -2.13
N HIS A 75 13.30 7.12 -1.51
CA HIS A 75 12.52 7.10 -0.27
C HIS A 75 11.00 7.11 -0.47
N TYR A 76 10.49 7.96 -1.37
CA TYR A 76 9.06 8.21 -1.55
C TYR A 76 8.47 7.61 -2.84
N GLY A 77 9.31 7.08 -3.74
CA GLY A 77 8.94 6.83 -5.13
C GLY A 77 8.84 8.11 -5.96
N ARG A 78 8.40 7.97 -7.21
CA ARG A 78 8.21 9.10 -8.14
C ARG A 78 6.80 9.68 -8.02
N LEU A 79 6.72 10.96 -8.39
CA LEU A 79 5.47 11.66 -8.64
C LEU A 79 5.18 11.61 -10.13
N TYR A 80 3.93 11.38 -10.52
CA TYR A 80 3.52 11.22 -11.92
C TYR A 80 2.38 12.17 -12.24
N THR A 81 2.40 12.77 -13.44
CA THR A 81 1.17 13.33 -14.02
C THR A 81 0.14 12.23 -14.21
N TRP A 82 -1.14 12.60 -14.30
CA TRP A 82 -2.21 11.60 -14.35
C TRP A 82 -2.07 10.62 -15.54
N GLU A 83 -1.69 11.14 -16.72
CA GLU A 83 -1.41 10.31 -17.90
C GLU A 83 -0.21 9.38 -17.67
N SER A 84 0.88 9.90 -17.11
CA SER A 84 2.07 9.10 -16.81
C SER A 84 1.82 8.09 -15.70
N ALA A 85 0.90 8.34 -14.77
CA ALA A 85 0.51 7.40 -13.72
C ALA A 85 -0.14 6.14 -14.30
N LYS A 86 -1.08 6.30 -15.25
CA LYS A 86 -1.72 5.19 -15.97
C LYS A 86 -0.67 4.37 -16.72
N LYS A 87 0.13 5.03 -17.56
CA LYS A 87 1.20 4.39 -18.33
C LYS A 87 2.21 3.67 -17.46
N GLY A 88 2.60 4.29 -16.35
CA GLY A 88 3.55 3.73 -15.39
C GLY A 88 3.09 2.40 -14.82
N CYS A 89 1.81 2.28 -14.43
CA CYS A 89 1.29 1.00 -13.96
C CYS A 89 1.21 -0.07 -15.07
N GLU A 90 0.85 0.30 -16.30
CA GLU A 90 0.81 -0.64 -17.43
C GLU A 90 2.20 -1.20 -17.77
N MET A 91 3.26 -0.43 -17.53
CA MET A 91 4.65 -0.85 -17.74
C MET A 91 5.13 -1.92 -16.75
N LEU A 92 4.36 -2.25 -15.70
CA LEU A 92 4.60 -3.41 -14.84
C LEU A 92 4.20 -4.74 -15.51
N GLY A 93 3.55 -4.67 -16.68
CA GLY A 93 3.14 -5.81 -17.48
C GLY A 93 1.64 -6.12 -17.39
N ASP A 94 1.24 -7.16 -18.10
CA ASP A 94 -0.17 -7.51 -18.27
C ASP A 94 -0.89 -7.73 -16.94
N GLY A 95 -2.06 -7.09 -16.83
CA GLY A 95 -2.90 -7.15 -15.65
C GLY A 95 -2.58 -6.11 -14.58
N TRP A 96 -1.60 -5.21 -14.77
CA TRP A 96 -1.41 -4.06 -13.87
C TRP A 96 -2.15 -2.83 -14.37
N GLN A 97 -2.69 -2.04 -13.44
CA GLN A 97 -3.33 -0.76 -13.73
C GLN A 97 -3.17 0.24 -12.59
N LEU A 98 -3.39 1.51 -12.92
CA LEU A 98 -3.72 2.52 -11.93
C LEU A 98 -5.14 2.21 -11.40
N PRO A 99 -5.36 2.15 -10.07
CA PRO A 99 -6.64 1.78 -9.49
C PRO A 99 -7.71 2.81 -9.81
N THR A 100 -8.95 2.39 -10.04
CA THR A 100 -10.09 3.31 -10.16
C THR A 100 -10.44 3.90 -8.79
N ASN A 101 -11.26 4.96 -8.78
CA ASN A 101 -11.79 5.55 -7.57
C ASN A 101 -12.61 4.54 -6.75
N GLU A 102 -13.39 3.69 -7.42
CA GLU A 102 -14.20 2.64 -6.78
C GLU A 102 -13.32 1.56 -6.15
N GLU A 103 -12.20 1.21 -6.77
CA GLU A 103 -11.23 0.25 -6.22
C GLU A 103 -10.56 0.80 -4.95
N TRP A 104 -10.15 2.06 -4.98
CA TRP A 104 -9.63 2.75 -3.79
C TRP A 104 -10.69 2.87 -2.69
N GLU A 105 -11.92 3.26 -3.04
CA GLU A 105 -13.02 3.46 -2.10
C GLU A 105 -13.35 2.16 -1.38
N ARG A 106 -13.46 1.07 -2.14
CA ARG A 106 -13.69 -0.27 -1.59
C ARG A 106 -12.58 -0.68 -0.64
N MET A 107 -11.31 -0.51 -1.03
CA MET A 107 -10.16 -0.85 -0.21
C MET A 107 -10.17 -0.03 1.10
N ALA A 108 -10.30 1.30 1.01
CA ALA A 108 -10.36 2.18 2.18
C ALA A 108 -11.56 1.86 3.09
N GLY A 109 -12.70 1.47 2.52
CA GLY A 109 -13.91 1.08 3.24
C GLY A 109 -13.67 -0.04 4.25
N PHE A 110 -12.89 -1.06 3.90
CA PHE A 110 -12.51 -2.15 4.83
C PHE A 110 -11.65 -1.69 6.01
N TYR A 111 -11.03 -0.51 5.91
CA TYR A 111 -10.22 0.07 6.98
C TYR A 111 -10.89 1.27 7.67
N GLY A 112 -12.19 1.49 7.42
CA GLY A 112 -12.97 2.54 8.08
C GLY A 112 -13.30 3.75 7.21
N GLY A 113 -13.02 3.71 5.90
CA GLY A 113 -13.50 4.67 4.92
C GLY A 113 -12.77 6.02 4.89
N VAL A 114 -13.20 6.90 3.99
CA VAL A 114 -12.67 8.27 3.85
C VAL A 114 -13.49 9.25 4.70
N ARG A 115 -12.97 10.46 4.90
CA ARG A 115 -13.60 11.49 5.77
C ARG A 115 -15.07 11.73 5.48
N LYS A 116 -15.45 11.95 4.22
CA LYS A 116 -16.82 12.29 3.84
C LYS A 116 -17.81 11.15 4.08
N ASP A 117 -17.33 9.91 4.03
CA ASP A 117 -18.15 8.71 3.89
C ASP A 117 -18.05 7.79 5.14
N SER A 118 -17.40 8.24 6.22
CA SER A 118 -17.16 7.42 7.43
C SER A 118 -17.59 8.08 8.73
N ILE A 119 -17.99 7.25 9.70
CA ILE A 119 -18.39 7.66 11.06
C ILE A 119 -17.22 8.28 11.84
N HIS A 120 -15.97 7.98 11.45
CA HIS A 120 -14.75 8.38 12.16
C HIS A 120 -13.85 9.33 11.36
N ASP A 121 -14.42 10.13 10.45
CA ASP A 121 -13.70 11.15 9.67
C ASP A 121 -12.45 10.64 8.93
N GLY A 122 -12.45 9.36 8.54
CA GLY A 122 -11.35 8.71 7.83
C GLY A 122 -10.09 8.48 8.66
N LYS A 123 -10.16 8.62 10.00
CA LYS A 123 -9.02 8.45 10.91
C LYS A 123 -8.56 7.00 11.04
N ALA A 124 -9.52 6.06 11.08
CA ALA A 124 -9.22 4.64 11.15
C ALA A 124 -8.45 4.17 9.90
N ALA A 125 -8.94 4.54 8.71
CA ALA A 125 -8.29 4.18 7.45
C ALA A 125 -6.92 4.86 7.32
N TYR A 126 -6.81 6.13 7.73
CA TYR A 126 -5.53 6.83 7.79
C TYR A 126 -4.50 6.06 8.62
N ALA A 127 -4.85 5.69 9.86
CA ALA A 127 -3.93 5.00 10.77
C ALA A 127 -3.55 3.60 10.25
N ALA A 128 -4.52 2.83 9.75
CA ALA A 128 -4.28 1.47 9.29
C ALA A 128 -3.42 1.41 8.03
N LEU A 129 -3.63 2.33 7.07
CA LEU A 129 -2.97 2.33 5.76
C LEU A 129 -1.59 3.01 5.74
N LEU A 130 -1.26 3.79 6.79
CA LEU A 130 0.03 4.47 6.91
C LEU A 130 1.20 3.48 7.03
N TYR A 131 2.41 3.91 6.65
CA TYR A 131 3.63 3.20 7.01
C TYR A 131 3.70 2.93 8.52
N GLY A 132 3.90 1.66 8.88
CA GLY A 132 3.87 1.19 10.28
C GLY A 132 2.47 0.92 10.84
N GLY A 133 1.40 1.13 10.06
CA GLY A 133 0.05 0.72 10.41
C GLY A 133 -0.23 -0.77 10.16
N ASP A 134 -1.37 -1.25 10.66
CA ASP A 134 -1.70 -2.68 10.72
C ASP A 134 -1.98 -3.31 9.34
N SER A 135 -2.27 -2.51 8.33
CA SER A 135 -2.65 -3.02 7.00
C SER A 135 -1.45 -3.51 6.18
N GLY A 136 -0.25 -3.00 6.45
CA GLY A 136 0.94 -3.19 5.61
C GLY A 136 0.89 -2.49 4.24
N PHE A 137 -0.07 -1.58 3.99
CA PHE A 137 -0.17 -0.83 2.74
C PHE A 137 0.92 0.24 2.57
N ASN A 138 1.47 0.71 3.70
CA ASN A 138 2.70 1.48 3.78
C ASN A 138 2.68 2.83 3.05
N ILE A 139 1.61 3.61 3.23
CA ILE A 139 1.52 4.98 2.71
C ILE A 139 2.65 5.85 3.26
N VAL A 140 3.26 6.63 2.37
CA VAL A 140 4.28 7.64 2.66
C VAL A 140 3.83 9.03 2.19
N PHE A 141 4.40 10.08 2.78
CA PHE A 141 4.03 11.47 2.51
C PHE A 141 4.96 12.13 1.49
N GLY A 142 4.92 11.64 0.24
CA GLY A 142 5.79 12.10 -0.85
C GLY A 142 5.51 13.52 -1.38
N GLY A 143 4.49 14.21 -0.85
CA GLY A 143 4.08 15.52 -1.34
C GLY A 143 3.52 15.47 -2.77
N ASN A 144 3.65 16.59 -3.48
CA ASN A 144 3.22 16.72 -4.86
C ASN A 144 4.10 17.70 -5.65
N ARG A 145 3.93 17.68 -6.98
CA ARG A 145 4.40 18.73 -7.90
C ARG A 145 3.17 19.43 -8.48
N GLU A 146 3.07 20.74 -8.30
CA GLU A 146 1.97 21.54 -8.85
C GLU A 146 2.12 21.71 -10.37
N VAL A 147 1.07 22.17 -11.04
CA VAL A 147 1.07 22.41 -12.50
C VAL A 147 2.18 23.38 -12.92
N ALA A 148 2.42 24.42 -12.12
CA ALA A 148 3.51 25.39 -12.33
C ALA A 148 4.92 24.79 -12.13
N GLY A 149 5.00 23.55 -11.65
CA GLY A 149 6.24 22.80 -11.47
C GLY A 149 6.91 22.94 -10.11
N SER A 150 6.34 23.73 -9.21
CA SER A 150 6.78 23.80 -7.81
C SER A 150 6.47 22.50 -7.07
N TYR A 151 7.34 22.14 -6.13
CA TYR A 151 7.15 20.99 -5.25
C TYR A 151 6.61 21.45 -3.90
N ALA A 152 5.64 20.73 -3.35
CA ALA A 152 4.99 21.11 -2.09
C ALA A 152 4.63 19.91 -1.22
N ARG A 153 4.40 20.18 0.07
CA ARG A 153 3.75 19.27 1.04
C ARG A 153 4.47 17.95 1.33
N LEU A 154 5.76 17.83 1.02
CA LEU A 154 6.58 16.72 1.50
C LEU A 154 6.44 16.56 3.02
N ASP A 155 6.36 15.31 3.50
CA ASP A 155 6.21 14.93 4.91
C ASP A 155 4.92 15.41 5.60
N ALA A 156 4.05 16.12 4.88
CA ALA A 156 2.76 16.60 5.35
C ALA A 156 1.59 15.87 4.68
N HIS A 157 1.73 15.56 3.38
CA HIS A 157 0.67 14.93 2.60
C HIS A 157 1.19 13.81 1.70
N GLY A 158 0.37 12.78 1.53
CA GLY A 158 0.52 11.76 0.51
C GLY A 158 -0.68 11.81 -0.42
N PHE A 159 -0.46 12.29 -1.65
CA PHE A 159 -1.47 12.33 -2.70
C PHE A 159 -1.31 11.13 -3.61
N TYR A 160 -2.41 10.43 -3.89
CA TYR A 160 -2.42 9.19 -4.65
C TYR A 160 -3.46 9.24 -5.74
N TRP A 161 -3.01 9.11 -6.99
CA TRP A 161 -3.90 9.10 -8.14
C TRP A 161 -4.83 7.90 -8.14
N THR A 162 -6.01 8.11 -8.72
CA THR A 162 -6.87 7.07 -9.28
C THR A 162 -6.91 7.19 -10.80
N ALA A 163 -7.34 6.13 -11.51
CA ALA A 163 -7.60 6.15 -12.95
C ALA A 163 -8.97 6.73 -13.32
N THR A 164 -9.77 7.17 -12.35
CA THR A 164 -11.10 7.72 -12.62
C THR A 164 -10.99 9.21 -12.89
N GLU A 165 -11.35 9.59 -14.10
CA GLU A 165 -11.48 10.98 -14.52
C GLU A 165 -12.68 11.65 -13.82
N TRP A 166 -12.56 12.95 -13.53
CA TRP A 166 -13.68 13.77 -13.06
C TRP A 166 -14.21 14.65 -14.20
N ASP A 167 -13.31 15.38 -14.86
CA ASP A 167 -13.58 16.21 -16.03
C ASP A 167 -12.36 16.25 -16.95
N THR A 168 -12.32 17.18 -17.91
CA THR A 168 -11.21 17.32 -18.87
C THR A 168 -9.85 17.57 -18.21
N ASP A 169 -9.83 18.32 -17.12
CA ASP A 169 -8.61 18.83 -16.48
C ASP A 169 -8.30 18.12 -15.16
N ASN A 170 -9.29 17.45 -14.55
CA ASN A 170 -9.22 16.91 -13.21
C ASN A 170 -9.52 15.41 -13.13
N ALA A 171 -8.93 14.75 -12.15
CA ALA A 171 -9.17 13.35 -11.83
C ALA A 171 -9.30 13.14 -10.32
N TRP A 172 -9.87 12.01 -9.94
CA TRP A 172 -9.99 11.63 -8.54
C TRP A 172 -8.63 11.25 -7.95
N LEU A 173 -8.39 11.71 -6.71
CA LEU A 173 -7.23 11.35 -5.91
C LEU A 173 -7.59 11.14 -4.44
N TYR A 174 -6.69 10.46 -3.73
CA TYR A 174 -6.75 10.25 -2.29
C TYR A 174 -5.63 11.04 -1.61
N ASN A 175 -5.96 11.68 -0.49
CA ASN A 175 -5.05 12.55 0.27
C ASN A 175 -4.96 12.10 1.72
N PHE A 176 -3.80 11.60 2.12
CA PHE A 176 -3.46 11.32 3.50
C PHE A 176 -2.83 12.56 4.13
N GLY A 177 -3.63 13.32 4.89
CA GLY A 177 -3.19 14.56 5.52
C GLY A 177 -2.68 14.34 6.95
N LYS A 178 -1.39 14.58 7.19
CA LYS A 178 -0.74 14.34 8.50
C LYS A 178 -1.28 15.23 9.63
N GLY A 179 -1.51 16.52 9.36
CA GLY A 179 -1.99 17.46 10.37
C GLY A 179 -3.38 17.07 10.92
N GLY A 180 -4.27 16.60 10.04
CA GLY A 180 -5.60 16.15 10.41
C GLY A 180 -5.71 14.67 10.77
N LYS A 181 -4.67 13.88 10.51
CA LYS A 181 -4.65 12.40 10.62
C LYS A 181 -5.85 11.73 9.95
N MET A 182 -6.15 12.18 8.73
CA MET A 182 -7.36 11.81 8.01
C MET A 182 -7.06 11.42 6.57
N LEU A 183 -7.80 10.44 6.08
CA LEU A 183 -7.86 10.09 4.68
C LEU A 183 -9.02 10.84 4.02
N ASN A 184 -8.70 11.69 3.05
CA ASN A 184 -9.67 12.41 2.23
C ASN A 184 -9.67 11.87 0.80
N ARG A 185 -10.80 12.07 0.12
CA ARG A 185 -10.96 11.84 -1.32
C ARG A 185 -11.33 13.16 -1.97
N HIS A 186 -10.69 13.47 -3.10
CA HIS A 186 -10.87 14.70 -3.84
C HIS A 186 -11.06 14.40 -5.33
N ASN A 187 -11.78 15.28 -6.03
CA ASN A 187 -12.01 15.22 -7.48
C ASN A 187 -11.39 16.42 -8.23
N ASP A 188 -10.69 17.31 -7.53
CA ASP A 188 -10.02 18.50 -8.03
C ASP A 188 -8.53 18.26 -8.30
N GLY A 189 -8.13 16.99 -8.50
CA GLY A 189 -6.75 16.65 -8.80
C GLY A 189 -6.39 17.04 -10.23
N GLU A 190 -5.67 18.15 -10.40
CA GLU A 190 -5.22 18.66 -11.70
C GLU A 190 -4.31 17.65 -12.41
N LYS A 191 -4.74 17.13 -13.57
CA LYS A 191 -4.04 16.06 -14.31
C LYS A 191 -2.62 16.42 -14.75
N ALA A 192 -2.35 17.71 -14.91
CA ALA A 192 -1.04 18.26 -15.26
C ALA A 192 -0.08 18.35 -14.05
N GLY A 193 -0.61 18.32 -12.82
CA GLY A 193 0.17 18.17 -11.58
C GLY A 193 0.64 16.72 -11.40
N ALA A 194 1.59 16.49 -10.49
CA ALA A 194 2.15 15.17 -10.25
C ALA A 194 1.98 14.67 -8.80
N HIS A 195 1.49 13.43 -8.66
CA HIS A 195 1.20 12.77 -7.39
C HIS A 195 1.75 11.34 -7.36
N SER A 196 1.75 10.71 -6.19
CA SER A 196 2.25 9.34 -6.01
C SER A 196 1.30 8.32 -6.65
N VAL A 197 1.83 7.14 -6.94
CA VAL A 197 1.10 6.07 -7.64
C VAL A 197 1.22 4.75 -6.88
N ARG A 198 0.08 4.11 -6.62
CA ARG A 198 -0.05 2.69 -6.28
C ARG A 198 -0.67 1.99 -7.47
N CYS A 199 -0.12 0.87 -7.90
CA CYS A 199 -0.75 0.03 -8.91
C CYS A 199 -1.47 -1.15 -8.27
N ILE A 200 -2.54 -1.59 -8.93
CA ILE A 200 -3.37 -2.73 -8.53
C ILE A 200 -3.41 -3.74 -9.67
N ARG A 201 -3.58 -5.02 -9.33
CA ARG A 201 -3.83 -6.05 -10.33
C ARG A 201 -5.30 -6.02 -10.76
N ARG A 202 -5.55 -5.95 -12.07
CA ARG A 202 -6.86 -6.02 -12.71
C ARG A 202 -7.61 -7.26 -12.24
N SER A 203 -8.90 -7.09 -11.98
CA SER A 203 -9.81 -8.23 -11.86
C SER A 203 -10.04 -8.78 -13.26
N PHE A 204 -9.68 -10.04 -13.49
CA PHE A 204 -10.16 -10.74 -14.68
C PHE A 204 -11.58 -11.22 -14.38
N SER A 205 -12.56 -10.66 -15.09
CA SER A 205 -13.88 -11.27 -15.20
C SER A 205 -13.68 -12.68 -15.76
N LYS A 206 -14.07 -13.71 -15.00
CA LYS A 206 -14.19 -15.06 -15.55
C LYS A 206 -15.41 -15.15 -16.45
#